data_AF-A0A150MJD8-F1
#
_entry.id   AF-A0A150MJD8-F1
#
_cell.length_a   1.000
_cell.length_b   1.000
_cell.length_c   1.000
_cell.angle_alpha   90.00
_cell.angle_beta   90.00
_cell.angle_gamma   90.00
#
_symmetry.space_group_name_H-M   'P 1'
#
loop_
_entity.id
_entity.type
_entity.pdbx_description
1 polymer ?
#
loop_
_entity_poly.entity_id
_entity_poly.type
_entity_poly.pdbx_seq_one_letter_code
_entity_poly.pdbx_strand_id
1 'polypeptide(L)' 'MDRLIVRLLLLHAFIADQRNEYAKMETEDVVEQAFAEGIIAACEFFEEALEHMMDYR' A
#
# COMPACT_ATOMS: atom_id res chain seq x y z
N MET A 1 -17.07 16.81 -0.88
CA MET A 1 -16.79 15.36 -0.93
C MET A 1 -15.77 15.00 -2.00
N ASP A 2 -15.83 15.61 -3.18
CA ASP A 2 -14.96 15.29 -4.33
C ASP A 2 -13.46 15.42 -4.04
N ARG A 3 -13.05 16.46 -3.31
CA ARG A 3 -11.64 16.66 -2.94
C ARG A 3 -11.09 15.58 -2.00
N LEU A 4 -11.96 14.94 -1.21
CA LEU A 4 -11.59 13.83 -0.33
C LEU A 4 -11.45 12.54 -1.13
N ILE A 5 -12.39 12.26 -2.06
CA ILE A 5 -12.33 11.10 -2.95
C ILE A 5 -11.04 11.09 -3.75
N VAL A 6 -10.70 12.23 -4.38
CA VAL A 6 -9.47 12.34 -5.19
C VAL A 6 -8.24 12.07 -4.34
N ARG A 7 -8.19 12.57 -3.11
CA ARG A 7 -7.08 12.30 -2.19
C ARG A 7 -6.98 10.83 -1.77
N LEU A 8 -8.12 10.18 -1.54
CA LEU A 8 -8.17 8.75 -1.21
C LEU A 8 -7.73 7.89 -2.41
N LEU A 9 -8.14 8.24 -3.63
CA LEU A 9 -7.69 7.56 -4.85
C LEU A 9 -6.19 7.72 -5.10
N LEU A 10 -5.65 8.93 -4.88
CA LEU A 10 -4.21 9.17 -4.98
C LEU A 10 -3.42 8.36 -3.95
N LEU A 11 -3.93 8.29 -2.71
CA LEU A 11 -3.33 7.49 -1.66
C LEU A 11 -3.37 5.99 -2.01
N HIS A 12 -4.50 5.49 -2.49
CA HIS A 12 -4.66 4.10 -2.94
C HIS A 12 -3.68 3.76 -4.06
N ALA A 13 -3.56 4.62 -5.08
CA ALA A 13 -2.62 4.42 -6.18
C ALA A 13 -1.15 4.40 -5.69
N PHE A 14 -0.80 5.29 -4.77
CA PHE A 14 0.55 5.34 -4.18
C PHE A 14 0.87 4.07 -3.38
N ILE A 15 -0.06 3.59 -2.55
CA ILE A 15 0.14 2.37 -1.76
C ILE A 15 0.33 1.15 -2.67
N ALA A 16 -0.54 0.99 -3.67
CA ALA A 16 -0.46 -0.12 -4.62
C ALA A 16 0.85 -0.11 -5.42
N ASP A 17 1.36 1.08 -5.75
CA ASP A 17 2.66 1.25 -6.41
C ASP A 17 3.81 0.79 -5.51
N GLN A 18 3.87 1.28 -4.27
CA GLN A 18 4.89 0.87 -3.29
C GLN A 18 4.86 -0.63 -3.02
N ARG A 19 3.68 -1.23 -2.82
CA ARG A 19 3.55 -2.69 -2.67
C ARG A 19 4.16 -3.43 -3.84
N ASN A 20 3.87 -3.00 -5.07
CA ASN A 20 4.39 -3.63 -6.28
C ASN A 20 5.90 -3.44 -6.46
N GLU A 21 6.46 -2.31 -6.03
CA GLU A 21 7.92 -2.08 -6.06
C GLU A 21 8.63 -3.03 -5.09
N TYR A 22 8.19 -3.08 -3.84
CA TYR A 22 8.83 -3.92 -2.81
C TYR A 22 8.57 -5.42 -3.02
N ALA A 23 7.43 -5.82 -3.58
CA ALA A 23 7.17 -7.23 -3.91
C ALA A 23 8.06 -7.80 -5.02
N LYS A 24 8.71 -6.93 -5.82
CA LYS A 24 9.68 -7.33 -6.84
C LYS A 24 11.12 -7.31 -6.34
N MET A 25 11.34 -6.88 -5.10
CA MET A 25 12.67 -6.81 -4.52
C MET A 25 13.16 -8.23 -4.24
N GLU A 26 14.25 -8.63 -4.90
CA GLU A 26 14.95 -9.88 -4.63
C GLU A 26 16.33 -9.53 -4.06
N THR A 27 16.60 -9.96 -2.82
CA THR A 27 17.86 -9.72 -2.11
C THR A 27 18.23 -10.94 -1.27
N GLU A 28 19.53 -11.20 -1.13
CA GLU A 28 20.06 -12.25 -0.23
C GLU A 28 20.25 -11.71 1.20
N ASP A 29 20.13 -10.38 1.40
CA ASP A 29 20.21 -9.75 2.71
C ASP A 29 18.90 -9.92 3.49
N VAL A 30 18.97 -10.64 4.62
CA VAL A 30 17.81 -10.94 5.47
C VAL A 30 17.16 -9.68 6.05
N VAL A 31 17.94 -8.64 6.34
CA VAL A 31 17.41 -7.37 6.88
C VAL A 31 16.66 -6.60 5.80
N GLU A 32 17.20 -6.55 4.59
CA GLU A 32 16.51 -5.91 3.46
C GLU A 32 15.23 -6.66 3.09
N GLN A 33 15.26 -7.99 3.08
CA GLN A 33 14.09 -8.83 2.84
C GLN A 33 13.00 -8.57 3.89
N ALA A 34 13.36 -8.58 5.18
CA ALA A 34 12.42 -8.30 6.26
C ALA A 34 11.84 -6.87 6.19
N PHE A 35 12.65 -5.91 5.73
CA PHE A 35 12.17 -4.55 5.50
C PHE A 35 11.13 -4.51 4.37
N ALA A 36 11.42 -5.15 3.23
CA ALA A 36 10.49 -5.22 2.10
C ALA A 36 9.15 -5.89 2.50
N GLU A 37 9.21 -7.00 3.25
CA GLU A 37 8.03 -7.67 3.79
C GLU A 37 7.22 -6.75 4.72
N GLY A 38 7.90 -5.96 5.56
CA GLY A 38 7.25 -4.97 6.41
C GLY A 38 6.51 -3.88 5.63
N ILE A 39 7.11 -3.38 4.54
CA ILE A 39 6.44 -2.41 3.67
C ILE A 39 5.24 -3.01 2.96
N ILE A 40 5.34 -4.25 2.46
CA ILE A 40 4.24 -4.95 1.80
C ILE A 40 3.06 -5.11 2.77
N ALA A 41 3.31 -5.60 3.99
CA ALA A 41 2.27 -5.78 5.00
C ALA A 41 1.59 -4.46 5.39
N ALA A 42 2.36 -3.36 5.49
CA ALA A 42 1.79 -2.04 5.75
C ALA A 42 0.90 -1.57 4.59
N CYS A 43 1.30 -1.83 3.34
CA CYS A 43 0.52 -1.48 2.17
C CYS A 43 -0.80 -2.26 2.12
N GLU A 44 -0.78 -3.57 2.35
CA GLU A 44 -1.99 -4.42 2.41
C GLU A 44 -2.99 -3.92 3.46
N PHE A 45 -2.51 -3.56 4.66
CA PHE A 45 -3.35 -2.96 5.70
C PHE A 45 -4.04 -1.68 5.23
N PHE A 46 -3.32 -0.78 4.57
CA PHE A 46 -3.90 0.48 4.12
C PHE A 46 -4.85 0.31 2.92
N GLU A 47 -4.59 -0.64 2.03
CA GLU A 47 -5.52 -0.99 0.94
C GLU A 47 -6.87 -1.45 1.52
N GLU A 48 -6.86 -2.40 2.47
CA GLU A 48 -8.08 -2.88 3.15
C GLU A 48 -8.80 -1.74 3.88
N ALA A 49 -8.06 -0.89 4.60
CA ALA A 49 -8.65 0.27 5.28
C ALA A 49 -9.31 1.25 4.30
N LEU A 50 -8.69 1.48 3.13
CA LEU A 50 -9.24 2.37 2.11
C LEU A 50 -10.46 1.77 1.42
N GLU A 51 -10.45 0.46 1.12
CA GLU A 51 -11.62 -0.26 0.61
C GLU A 51 -12.80 -0.11 1.57
N HIS A 52 -12.60 -0.37 2.87
CA HIS A 52 -13.63 -0.17 3.88
C HIS A 52 -14.17 1.27 3.93
N MET A 53 -13.30 2.27 3.80
CA MET A 53 -13.72 3.67 3.78
C MET A 53 -14.51 4.06 2.52
N MET A 54 -14.26 3.39 1.39
CA MET A 54 -14.94 3.62 0.11
C MET A 54 -16.27 2.86 0.03
N ASP A 55 -16.34 1.65 0.58
CA ASP A 55 -17.55 0.82 0.63
C ASP A 55 -18.61 1.35 1.62
N TYR A 56 -18.20 2.15 2.61
CA TYR A 56 -19.11 2.83 3.55
C TYR A 56 -19.84 4.07 2.97
N ARG A 57 -19.97 4.15 1.62
CA ARG A 57 -20.67 5.25 0.93
C ARG A 57 -21.98 4.84 0.29
#